data_AF-A0A0S8EKX9-F1
#
_entry.id   AF-A0A0S8EKX9-F1
#
_cell.length_a   1.000
_cell.length_b   1.000
_cell.length_c   1.000
_cell.angle_alpha   90.00
_cell.angle_beta   90.00
_cell.angle_gamma   90.00
#
_symmetry.space_group_name_H-M   'P 1'
#
loop_
_entity.id
_entity.type
_entity.pdbx_description
1 polymer ?
#
loop_
_entity_poly.entity_id
_entity_poly.type
_entity_poly.pdbx_seq_one_letter_code
_entity_poly.pdbx_strand_id
1 'polypeptide(L)'
;MGAAIIVIALLLKFIWFDMASVGHNGMAPTLIRGERVLINRRGEPTLGSIAVCQHPTEDGWVVGRVAATGGMTIDSYGSELRV
;
A
#
# COMPACT_ATOMS: atom_id res chain seq x y z
N MET A 1 29.66 5.29 -19.02
CA MET A 1 28.64 4.23 -18.92
C MET A 1 28.05 4.12 -17.50
N GLY A 2 28.85 3.92 -16.44
CA GLY A 2 28.34 3.73 -15.07
C GLY A 2 27.49 4.89 -14.51
N ALA A 3 27.92 6.14 -14.69
CA ALA A 3 27.16 7.31 -14.22
C ALA A 3 25.78 7.43 -14.87
N ALA A 4 25.66 7.11 -16.17
CA ALA A 4 24.39 7.17 -16.89
C ALA A 4 23.39 6.12 -16.36
N ILE A 5 23.86 4.90 -16.06
CA ILE A 5 23.02 3.83 -15.49
C ILE A 5 22.50 4.23 -14.11
N ILE A 6 23.34 4.85 -13.27
CA ILE A 6 22.92 5.31 -11.93
C ILE A 6 21.82 6.38 -12.04
N VAL A 7 21.98 7.36 -12.93
CA VAL A 7 20.97 8.40 -13.13
C VAL A 7 19.64 7.80 -13.61
N ILE A 8 19.69 6.87 -14.56
CA ILE A 8 18.49 6.18 -15.07
C ILE A 8 17.83 5.38 -13.93
N ALA A 9 18.60 4.66 -13.13
CA ALA A 9 18.08 3.88 -12.00
C ALA A 9 17.42 4.77 -10.94
N LEU A 10 18.02 5.92 -10.62
CA LEU A 10 17.45 6.89 -9.68
C LEU A 10 16.15 7.49 -10.19
N LEU A 11 16.08 7.83 -11.48
CA LEU A 11 14.86 8.33 -12.12
C LEU A 11 13.74 7.28 -12.09
N LEU A 12 14.04 6.04 -12.47
CA LEU A 12 13.07 4.94 -12.42
C LEU A 12 12.56 4.71 -10.99
N LYS A 13 13.47 4.68 -10.00
CA LYS A 13 13.10 4.59 -8.59
C LYS A 13 12.17 5.73 -8.19
N PHE A 14 12.55 6.97 -8.51
CA PHE A 14 11.79 8.14 -8.13
C PHE A 14 10.39 8.18 -8.77
N ILE A 15 10.21 7.61 -9.97
CA ILE A 15 8.93 7.62 -10.68
C ILE A 15 8.03 6.46 -10.23
N TRP A 16 8.58 5.29 -9.89
CA TRP A 16 7.76 4.11 -9.58
C TRP A 16 7.57 3.85 -8.09
N PHE A 17 8.54 4.19 -7.26
CA PHE A 17 8.56 3.80 -5.87
C PHE A 17 8.56 5.00 -4.92
N ASP A 18 7.72 4.91 -3.89
CA ASP A 18 7.72 5.83 -2.76
C ASP A 18 8.17 5.12 -1.48
N MET A 19 8.63 5.88 -0.49
CA MET A 19 8.94 5.36 0.84
C MET A 19 8.16 6.12 1.90
N ALA A 20 7.41 5.38 2.72
CA ALA A 20 6.63 5.95 3.81
C ALA A 20 6.99 5.28 5.13
N SER A 21 6.77 6.00 6.24
CA SER A 21 6.88 5.47 7.60
C SER A 21 5.49 5.13 8.12
N VAL A 22 5.35 3.98 8.76
CA VAL A 22 4.08 3.55 9.39
C VAL A 22 3.86 4.34 10.68
N GLY A 23 2.75 5.10 10.73
CA GLY A 23 2.45 6.01 11.85
C GLY A 23 1.78 5.35 13.06
N HIS A 24 1.05 4.25 12.86
CA HIS A 24 0.26 3.57 13.90
C HIS A 24 0.18 2.05 13.66
N ASN A 25 -0.29 1.30 14.66
CA ASN A 25 -0.34 -0.18 14.63
C ASN A 25 -1.65 -0.74 14.04
N GLY A 26 -2.32 -0.01 13.14
CA GLY A 26 -3.61 -0.45 12.58
C GLY A 26 -3.51 -1.71 11.71
N MET A 27 -2.31 -2.01 11.23
CA MET A 27 -1.99 -3.18 10.41
C MET A 27 -1.16 -4.22 11.17
N ALA A 28 -1.03 -4.10 12.50
CA ALA A 28 -0.33 -5.12 13.29
C ALA A 28 -1.09 -6.46 13.21
N PRO A 29 -0.39 -7.61 13.13
CA PRO A 29 1.06 -7.78 13.23
C PRO A 29 1.81 -7.63 11.88
N THR A 30 1.09 -7.37 10.78
CA THR A 30 1.69 -7.33 9.44
C THR A 30 2.63 -6.14 9.27
N LEU A 31 2.22 -4.97 9.76
CA LEU A 31 3.03 -3.75 9.79
C LEU A 31 2.95 -3.09 11.15
N ILE A 32 4.10 -2.66 11.66
CA ILE A 32 4.25 -2.09 13.00
C ILE A 32 4.68 -0.62 12.87
N ARG A 33 4.23 0.21 13.81
CA ARG A 33 4.63 1.63 13.91
C ARG A 33 6.15 1.77 13.88
N GLY A 34 6.62 2.70 13.05
CA GLY A 34 8.05 3.01 12.87
C GLY A 34 8.71 2.23 11.74
N GLU A 35 8.05 1.21 11.17
CA GLU A 35 8.56 0.54 9.97
C GLU A 35 8.54 1.46 8.76
N ARG A 36 9.48 1.23 7.84
CA ARG A 36 9.52 1.90 6.54
C ARG A 36 9.07 0.93 5.46
N VAL A 37 8.12 1.36 4.66
CA VAL A 37 7.55 0.56 3.57
C VAL A 37 7.89 1.20 2.22
N LEU A 38 8.20 0.36 1.25
CA LEU A 38 8.38 0.75 -0.15
C LEU A 38 7.05 0.54 -0.88
N ILE A 39 6.52 1.60 -1.49
CA ILE A 39 5.21 1.60 -2.13
C ILE A 39 5.41 1.67 -3.64
N ASN A 40 4.85 0.71 -4.38
CA ASN A 40 4.77 0.80 -5.84
C ASN A 40 3.57 1.66 -6.24
N ARG A 41 3.81 2.87 -6.74
CA ARG A 41 2.75 3.84 -7.09
C ARG A 41 1.94 3.47 -8.33
N ARG A 42 2.42 2.50 -9.13
CA ARG A 42 1.77 2.04 -10.37
C ARG A 42 1.26 0.60 -10.27
N GLY A 43 1.35 -0.02 -9.09
CA GLY A 43 0.79 -1.35 -8.86
C GLY A 43 -0.72 -1.28 -8.81
N GLU A 44 -1.40 -2.14 -9.56
CA GLU A 44 -2.84 -2.30 -9.44
C GLU A 44 -3.16 -3.09 -8.15
N PRO A 45 -4.03 -2.57 -7.26
CA PRO A 45 -4.38 -3.28 -6.03
C PRO A 45 -5.22 -4.53 -6.35
N THR A 46 -4.71 -5.70 -5.96
CA THR A 46 -5.44 -6.97 -6.07
C THR A 46 -5.87 -7.47 -4.70
N LEU A 47 -6.79 -8.44 -4.66
CA LEU A 47 -7.24 -9.09 -3.44
C LEU A 47 -6.06 -9.52 -2.55
N GLY A 48 -6.09 -9.13 -1.28
CA GLY A 48 -5.04 -9.44 -0.30
C GLY A 48 -3.82 -8.53 -0.35
N SER A 49 -3.68 -7.66 -1.37
CA SER A 49 -2.61 -6.67 -1.43
C SER A 49 -2.66 -5.69 -0.26
N ILE A 50 -1.50 -5.19 0.15
CA ILE A 50 -1.42 -4.04 1.08
C ILE A 50 -1.34 -2.79 0.24
N ALA A 51 -2.31 -1.89 0.40
CA ALA A 51 -2.42 -0.66 -0.36
C ALA A 51 -2.38 0.56 0.57
N VAL A 52 -1.88 1.66 0.03
CA VAL A 52 -1.93 2.99 0.67
C VAL A 52 -2.88 3.85 -0.13
N CYS A 53 -3.89 4.43 0.53
CA CYS A 53 -4.90 5.27 -0.10
C CYS A 53 -5.20 6.51 0.74
N GLN A 54 -5.75 7.55 0.10
CA GLN A 54 -6.31 8.66 0.85
C GLN A 54 -7.54 8.19 1.63
N HIS A 55 -7.65 8.63 2.87
CA HIS A 55 -8.83 8.35 3.66
C HIS A 55 -10.04 9.07 3.02
N PRO A 56 -11.19 8.40 2.84
CA PRO A 56 -12.30 8.96 2.07
C PRO A 56 -13.00 10.14 2.77
N THR A 57 -12.90 10.23 4.10
CA THR A 57 -13.61 11.23 4.91
C THR A 57 -12.70 12.07 5.81
N GLU A 58 -11.41 11.75 5.89
CA GLU A 58 -10.46 12.47 6.74
C GLU A 58 -9.26 12.88 5.90
N ASP A 59 -8.62 13.98 6.27
CA ASP A 59 -7.36 14.38 5.64
C ASP A 59 -6.25 13.44 6.10
N GLY A 60 -5.77 12.60 5.19
CA GLY A 60 -4.66 11.72 5.49
C GLY A 60 -4.52 10.53 4.54
N TRP A 61 -3.43 9.81 4.72
CA TRP A 61 -3.15 8.55 4.05
C TRP A 61 -3.31 7.41 5.04
N VAL A 62 -4.01 6.36 4.61
CA VAL A 62 -4.17 5.12 5.38
C VAL A 62 -3.57 3.95 4.63
N VAL A 63 -3.12 2.96 5.39
CA VAL A 63 -2.63 1.69 4.89
C VAL A 63 -3.58 0.58 5.31
N GLY A 64 -3.97 -0.26 4.36
CA GLY A 64 -4.94 -1.32 4.58
C GLY A 64 -4.67 -2.54 3.72
N ARG A 65 -5.32 -3.66 4.06
CA ARG A 65 -5.36 -4.84 3.20
C ARG A 65 -6.61 -4.79 2.32
N VAL A 66 -6.44 -5.00 1.03
CA VAL A 66 -7.54 -5.04 0.06
C VAL A 66 -8.37 -6.30 0.32
N ALA A 67 -9.58 -6.11 0.85
CA ALA A 67 -10.51 -7.21 1.14
C ALA A 67 -11.40 -7.57 -0.05
N ALA A 68 -11.60 -6.66 -1.00
CA ALA A 68 -12.29 -6.91 -2.26
C ALA A 68 -11.96 -5.83 -3.30
N THR A 69 -12.26 -6.13 -4.56
CA THR A 69 -12.12 -5.20 -5.70
C THR A 69 -13.46 -5.01 -6.41
N GLY A 70 -13.50 -4.12 -7.41
CA GLY A 70 -14.73 -3.83 -8.15
C GLY A 70 -15.41 -5.09 -8.71
N GLY A 71 -16.73 -5.19 -8.50
CA GLY A 71 -17.55 -6.32 -8.94
C GLY A 71 -17.65 -7.49 -7.96
N MET A 72 -16.92 -7.46 -6.83
CA MET A 72 -17.05 -8.45 -5.77
C MET A 72 -18.12 -8.03 -4.74
N THR A 73 -18.78 -9.01 -4.14
CA THR A 73 -19.68 -8.81 -2.99
C THR A 73 -18.92 -9.19 -1.73
N ILE A 74 -19.05 -8.38 -0.68
CA ILE A 74 -18.46 -8.70 0.63
C ILE A 74 -19.59 -8.95 1.61
N ASP A 75 -19.57 -10.11 2.23
CA ASP A 75 -20.44 -10.47 3.35
C ASP A 75 -19.63 -10.56 4.64
N SER A 76 -20.20 -10.07 5.73
CA SER A 76 -19.66 -10.27 7.08
C SER A 76 -20.42 -11.40 7.75
N TYR A 77 -19.72 -12.46 8.15
CA TYR A 77 -20.30 -13.56 8.92
C TYR A 77 -19.61 -13.66 10.28
N GLY A 78 -20.23 -13.11 11.32
CA GLY A 78 -19.63 -13.02 12.65
C GLY A 78 -18.42 -12.09 12.65
N SER A 79 -17.22 -12.67 12.81
CA SER A 79 -15.93 -11.96 12.79
C SER A 79 -15.13 -12.18 11.50
N GLU A 80 -15.69 -12.90 10.52
CA GLU A 80 -15.04 -13.21 9.24
C GLU A 80 -15.62 -12.39 8.09
N LEU A 81 -14.75 -11.91 7.21
CA LEU A 81 -15.15 -11.35 5.91
C LEU A 81 -15.10 -12.47 4.87
N ARG A 82 -16.20 -12.64 4.13
CA ARG A 82 -16.34 -13.57 3.01
C ARG A 82 -16.53 -12.77 1.72
N VAL A 83 -15.85 -13.19 0.67
CA VAL A 83 -15.81 -12.55 -0.65
C VAL A 83 -16.28 -13.57 -1.69
#